data_AF-A0A925JES5-F1
#
_entry.id   AF-A0A925JES5-F1
#
_cell.length_a   1.000
_cell.length_b   1.000
_cell.length_c   1.000
_cell.angle_alpha   90.00
_cell.angle_beta   90.00
_cell.angle_gamma   90.00
#
_symmetry.space_group_name_H-M   'P 1'
#
loop_
_entity.id
_entity.type
_entity.pdbx_description
1 polymer ?
#
loop_
_entity_poly.entity_id
_entity_poly.type
_entity_poly.pdbx_seq_one_letter_code
_entity_poly.pdbx_strand_id
1 'polypeptide(L)' 'MDILLIKLFVAHMMGDFFLQWDSWVKEKEEKKLRSSKLYLHILIHGILLVLLL' A
#
# COMPACT_ATOMS: atom_id res chain seq x y z
N MET A 1 -20.43 11.84 3.08
CA MET A 1 -20.11 11.37 1.71
C MET A 1 -19.00 12.23 1.09
N ASP A 2 -18.77 13.43 1.62
CA ASP A 2 -18.20 14.56 0.87
C ASP A 2 -16.67 14.50 0.73
N ILE A 3 -15.98 13.69 1.55
CA ILE A 3 -14.51 13.56 1.56
C ILE A 3 -14.00 12.13 1.34
N LEU A 4 -14.88 11.18 0.97
CA LEU A 4 -14.51 9.76 0.85
C LEU A 4 -13.35 9.55 -0.13
N LEU A 5 -13.41 10.21 -1.30
CA LEU A 5 -12.39 10.11 -2.33
C LEU A 5 -11.03 10.63 -1.85
N ILE A 6 -11.05 11.70 -1.04
CA ILE A 6 -9.83 12.28 -0.45
C ILE A 6 -9.23 11.33 0.58
N LYS A 7 -10.04 10.75 1.47
CA LYS A 7 -9.59 9.75 2.45
C LYS A 7 -8.93 8.55 1.78
N LEU A 8 -9.58 8.00 0.74
CA LEU A 8 -9.04 6.88 -0.05
C LEU A 8 -7.72 7.24 -0.74
N PHE A 9 -7.66 8.42 -1.35
CA PHE A 9 -6.45 8.89 -2.02
C PHE A 9 -5.28 9.08 -1.05
N VAL A 10 -5.53 9.69 0.11
CA VAL A 10 -4.52 9.87 1.17
C VAL A 10 -4.06 8.52 1.72
N ALA A 11 -4.98 7.61 2.03
CA ALA A 11 -4.64 6.28 2.51
C ALA A 11 -3.75 5.52 1.52
N HIS A 12 -4.08 5.59 0.23
CA HIS A 12 -3.29 4.94 -0.82
C HIS A 12 -1.91 5.59 -0.98
N MET A 13 -1.82 6.92 -1.01
CA MET A 13 -0.53 7.62 -1.07
C MET A 13 0.36 7.30 0.13
N MET A 14 -0.22 7.22 1.33
CA MET A 14 0.53 6.82 2.53
C MET A 14 1.08 5.39 2.41
N GLY A 15 0.26 4.45 1.93
CA GLY A 15 0.72 3.08 1.70
C GLY A 15 1.84 3.00 0.67
N ASP A 16 1.66 3.60 -0.52
CA ASP A 16 2.58 3.45 -1.64
C ASP A 16 3.85 4.30 -1.53
N PHE A 17 3.84 5.46 -0.89
CA PHE A 17 5.03 6.33 -0.82
C PHE A 17 5.75 6.27 0.53
N PHE A 18 5.03 6.12 1.65
CA PHE A 18 5.67 6.10 2.97
C PHE A 18 6.00 4.67 3.42
N LEU A 19 5.21 3.68 3.00
CA LEU A 19 5.33 2.30 3.49
C LEU A 19 5.85 1.32 2.43
N GLN A 20 6.05 1.77 1.18
CA GLN A 20 6.69 0.99 0.12
C GLN A 20 8.19 1.30 0.02
N TRP A 21 9.00 0.52 0.74
CA TRP A 21 10.44 0.67 0.74
C TRP A 21 11.10 0.21 -0.57
N ASP A 22 12.18 0.86 -1.00
CA ASP A 22 12.91 0.52 -2.24
C ASP A 22 13.34 -0.94 -2.31
N SER A 23 13.68 -1.57 -1.17
CA SER A 23 14.04 -2.98 -1.11
C SER A 23 12.89 -3.91 -1.50
N TRP A 24 11.65 -3.53 -1.14
CA TRP A 24 10.46 -4.30 -1.50
C TRP A 24 10.10 -4.12 -2.96
N VAL A 25 10.34 -2.92 -3.49
CA VAL A 25 10.18 -2.64 -4.93
C VAL A 25 11.16 -3.49 -5.74
N LYS A 26 12.44 -3.52 -5.36
CA LYS A 26 13.45 -4.39 -6.01
C LYS A 26 13.06 -5.86 -5.92
N GLU A 27 12.66 -6.34 -4.74
CA GLU A 27 12.20 -7.73 -4.58
C GLU A 27 10.94 -8.03 -5.41
N LYS A 28 10.00 -7.08 -5.50
CA LYS A 28 8.81 -7.18 -6.35
C LYS A 28 9.17 -7.19 -7.83
N GLU A 29 10.15 -6.43 -8.29
CA GLU A 29 10.61 -6.46 -9.68
C GLU A 29 11.26 -7.80 -10.03
N GLU A 30 12.10 -8.33 -9.14
CA GLU A 30 12.79 -9.61 -9.31
C GLU A 30 11.83 -10.82 -9.23
N LYS A 31 10.96 -10.85 -8.21
CA LYS A 31 10.10 -12.01 -7.91
C LYS A 31 8.66 -11.86 -8.41
N LYS A 32 8.26 -10.66 -8.86
CA LYS A 32 6.90 -10.33 -9.33
C LYS A 32 5.85 -10.76 -8.31
N LEU A 33 4.90 -11.59 -8.73
CA LEU A 33 3.82 -12.12 -7.87
C LEU A 33 4.32 -13.09 -6.81
N ARG A 34 5.57 -13.59 -6.89
CA ARG A 34 6.15 -14.44 -5.84
C ARG A 34 6.79 -13.63 -4.69
N SER A 35 6.80 -12.30 -4.78
CA SER A 35 7.32 -11.45 -3.70
C SER A 35 6.35 -11.49 -2.52
N SER A 36 6.78 -12.06 -1.39
CA SER A 36 6.01 -12.01 -0.15
C SER A 36 5.76 -10.58 0.33
N LYS A 37 6.66 -9.65 -0.01
CA LYS A 37 6.51 -8.22 0.29
C LYS A 37 5.35 -7.57 -0.46
N LEU A 38 5.01 -8.06 -1.64
CA LEU A 38 3.82 -7.59 -2.38
C LEU A 38 2.54 -7.85 -1.58
N TYR A 39 2.40 -9.05 -1.02
CA TYR A 39 1.22 -9.41 -0.21
C TYR A 39 1.19 -8.65 1.11
N LEU A 40 2.35 -8.45 1.74
CA LEU A 40 2.43 -7.65 2.96
C LEU A 40 2.11 -6.17 2.71
N HIS A 41 2.49 -5.63 1.56
CA HIS A 41 2.11 -4.30 1.10
C HIS A 41 0.60 -4.16 0.91
N ILE A 42 -0.04 -5.13 0.25
CA ILE A 42 -1.51 -5.17 0.10
C ILE A 42 -2.21 -5.21 1.47
N LEU A 43 -1.67 -5.98 2.43
CA LEU A 43 -2.20 -6.02 3.79
C LEU A 43 -2.11 -4.66 4.49
N ILE A 44 -0.99 -3.95 4.33
CA ILE A 44 -0.81 -2.59 4.88
C ILE A 44 -1.87 -1.63 4.33
N HIS A 45 -2.14 -1.68 3.02
CA HIS A 45 -3.22 -0.89 2.41
C HIS A 45 -4.58 -1.22 3.02
N GLY A 46 -4.89 -2.50 3.20
CA GLY A 46 -6.13 -2.94 3.85
C GLY A 46 -6.28 -2.37 5.28
N ILE A 47 -5.22 -2.43 6.07
CA ILE A 47 -5.21 -1.87 7.44
C ILE A 47 -5.38 -0.34 7.41
N LEU A 48 -4.68 0.36 6.51
CA LEU A 48 -4.81 1.81 6.35
C LEU A 48 -6.24 2.23 5.97
N LEU A 49 -6.88 1.47 5.08
CA LEU A 49 -8.27 1.70 4.71
C LEU A 49 -9.22 1.52 5.89
N VAL A 50 -9.04 0.47 6.71
CA VAL A 50 -9.85 0.24 7.92
C VAL A 50 -9.65 1.36 8.95
N LEU A 51 -8.45 1.94 9.05
CA LEU A 51 -8.17 3.01 10.01
C LEU A 51 -8.64 4.40 9.56
N LEU A 52 -8.61 4.70 8.26
CA LEU A 52 -8.82 6.05 7.73
C LEU A 52 -10.23 6.29 7.16
N LEU A 53 -10.91 5.24 6.71
CA LEU A 53 -12.23 5.34 6.06
C LEU A 53 -13.34 5.43 7.10
#